data_AF-T0Q592-F1
#
_entry.id   AF-T0Q592-F1
#
_cell.length_a   1.000
_cell.length_b   1.000
_cell.length_c   1.000
_cell.angle_alpha   90.00
_cell.angle_beta   90.00
_cell.angle_gamma   90.00
#
_symmetry.space_group_name_H-M   'P 1'
#
loop_
_entity.id
_entity.type
_entity.pdbx_description
1 polymer ?
#
loop_
_entity_poly.entity_id
_entity_poly.type
_entity_poly.pdbx_seq_one_letter_code
_entity_poly.pdbx_strand_id
1 'polypeptide(L)'
;MDKPPLGRDGRNRSSSMDSTYACPVFAEPVAAPSSSSSSKRSRSRTSSFSREMSDVNVSRLPAAPQLPSVPYPVDPYHFSCHHSVDTKDAVAEVMRSLNRHDVDLVFQVHKCKFKCVKYVAYDRIDFNIRLYRAETQSLLIECQRRSGSLLAWDTLYRDMYCDLCSIIDRSAPTCAQSGGQKKVLLETPLIAPSRDPRGSTSSGMDVFVIMLTSHFVDIRAEGCSAVAAATRTLATAHKAATCGLIALLSAQIQEMSGFERSTVLSSQAPIVPSSVRRDIVRCAVGAIANMALAYPSCAGAGPHITEQFQSAWSSMLHWLKATSTDEYTLKELQREVCRAVVPLLSLLPTAISARDKSILLAFVTRAQSDVTMTSACTHLLDAITRVQNVAL
;
A
#
# COMPACT_ATOMS: atom_id res chain seq x y z
N MET A 1 51.06 -49.69 -12.83
CA MET A 1 49.70 -49.81 -13.38
C MET A 1 49.29 -48.46 -13.95
N ASP A 2 48.71 -48.54 -15.13
CA ASP A 2 48.60 -47.55 -16.19
C ASP A 2 47.60 -46.38 -15.97
N LYS A 3 47.93 -45.25 -16.63
CA LYS A 3 47.11 -44.24 -17.37
C LYS A 3 45.55 -44.31 -17.30
N PRO A 4 44.82 -43.23 -17.70
CA PRO A 4 44.87 -41.79 -17.39
C PRO A 4 43.42 -41.18 -17.22
N PRO A 5 43.21 -39.84 -17.19
CA PRO A 5 41.91 -39.20 -16.89
C PRO A 5 41.21 -38.56 -18.11
N LEU A 6 39.86 -38.57 -18.18
CA LEU A 6 38.97 -37.75 -19.04
C LEU A 6 37.53 -37.83 -18.47
N GLY A 7 36.65 -36.83 -18.53
CA GLY A 7 36.69 -35.59 -19.29
C GLY A 7 35.58 -34.58 -18.90
N ARG A 8 35.69 -33.43 -19.57
CA ARG A 8 34.72 -32.34 -19.66
C ARG A 8 33.41 -32.81 -20.31
N ASP A 9 32.30 -32.25 -19.86
CA ASP A 9 31.20 -31.91 -20.77
C ASP A 9 30.66 -30.51 -20.44
N GLY A 10 30.87 -29.60 -21.39
CA GLY A 10 30.06 -28.41 -21.55
C GLY A 10 29.38 -28.52 -22.91
N ARG A 11 28.06 -28.27 -22.98
CA ARG A 11 27.36 -27.95 -24.22
C ARG A 11 26.05 -27.21 -23.91
N ASN A 12 26.10 -25.90 -24.19
CA ASN A 12 25.13 -25.10 -24.92
C ASN A 12 23.70 -25.64 -25.05
N ARG A 13 22.72 -24.85 -24.59
CA ARG A 13 21.49 -24.63 -25.36
C ARG A 13 21.19 -23.14 -25.48
N SER A 14 21.26 -22.71 -26.73
CA SER A 14 20.95 -21.40 -27.24
C SER A 14 19.45 -21.11 -27.22
N SER A 15 19.19 -19.81 -27.18
CA SER A 15 18.00 -19.07 -27.62
C SER A 15 17.19 -19.67 -28.79
N SER A 16 15.88 -19.54 -28.71
CA SER A 16 15.03 -19.18 -29.86
C SER A 16 13.72 -18.58 -29.34
N MET A 17 13.54 -17.27 -29.56
CA MET A 17 12.22 -16.71 -29.78
C MET A 17 11.81 -17.11 -31.19
N ASP A 18 10.55 -17.48 -31.38
CA ASP A 18 9.87 -17.02 -32.58
C ASP A 18 8.38 -16.80 -32.33
N SER A 19 7.97 -15.69 -32.94
CA SER A 19 6.68 -15.04 -32.89
C SER A 19 5.84 -15.54 -34.05
N THR A 20 4.56 -15.85 -33.85
CA THR A 20 3.61 -15.78 -34.95
C THR A 20 2.21 -15.39 -34.45
N TYR A 21 1.83 -14.18 -34.81
CA TYR A 21 0.47 -13.66 -34.83
C TYR A 21 -0.37 -14.39 -35.87
N ALA A 22 -1.63 -14.70 -35.55
CA ALA A 22 -2.69 -14.83 -36.54
C ALA A 22 -4.04 -14.44 -35.92
N CYS A 23 -4.61 -13.33 -36.39
CA CYS A 23 -6.02 -12.98 -36.23
C CYS A 23 -6.88 -13.80 -37.20
N PRO A 24 -8.18 -13.96 -36.91
CA PRO A 24 -9.16 -13.85 -37.97
C PRO A 24 -10.29 -12.86 -37.68
N VAL A 25 -10.90 -12.50 -38.80
CA VAL A 25 -11.79 -11.39 -39.14
C VAL A 25 -13.26 -11.69 -38.82
N PHE A 26 -14.05 -10.62 -38.69
CA PHE A 26 -15.51 -10.59 -38.57
C PHE A 26 -16.27 -11.42 -39.63
N ALA A 27 -17.29 -12.16 -39.19
CA ALA A 27 -18.51 -12.45 -39.98
C ALA A 27 -19.68 -12.86 -39.03
N GLU A 28 -20.84 -12.24 -39.23
CA GLU A 28 -22.18 -12.60 -38.71
C GLU A 28 -23.03 -13.16 -39.89
N PRO A 29 -24.28 -13.64 -39.72
CA PRO A 29 -24.81 -14.62 -38.75
C PRO A 29 -25.67 -15.72 -39.45
N VAL A 30 -25.78 -16.95 -38.92
CA VAL A 30 -26.89 -17.88 -39.26
C VAL A 30 -27.29 -18.73 -38.04
N ALA A 31 -28.59 -19.01 -37.97
CA ALA A 31 -29.38 -19.56 -36.87
C ALA A 31 -29.03 -20.97 -36.34
N ALA A 32 -29.55 -21.23 -35.13
CA ALA A 32 -29.53 -22.39 -34.21
C ALA A 32 -29.95 -23.77 -34.83
N PRO A 33 -29.95 -24.94 -34.12
CA PRO A 33 -29.82 -25.15 -32.66
C PRO A 33 -29.04 -26.38 -32.13
N SER A 34 -28.88 -26.39 -30.79
CA SER A 34 -28.87 -27.54 -29.86
C SER A 34 -27.58 -28.30 -29.49
N SER A 35 -27.32 -28.25 -28.17
CA SER A 35 -26.85 -29.33 -27.27
C SER A 35 -25.36 -29.51 -26.95
N SER A 36 -25.13 -29.52 -25.63
CA SER A 36 -24.10 -30.23 -24.85
C SER A 36 -22.71 -29.60 -24.63
N SER A 37 -22.49 -29.27 -23.35
CA SER A 37 -21.27 -29.46 -22.54
C SER A 37 -19.92 -28.96 -23.08
N SER A 38 -19.48 -27.80 -22.57
CA SER A 38 -18.17 -27.65 -21.90
C SER A 38 -17.96 -26.21 -21.43
N SER A 39 -18.21 -25.95 -20.14
CA SER A 39 -17.96 -24.64 -19.54
C SER A 39 -16.46 -24.41 -19.31
N LYS A 40 -15.74 -24.00 -20.36
CA LYS A 40 -14.44 -23.33 -20.23
C LYS A 40 -14.70 -21.89 -19.77
N ARG A 41 -14.49 -21.64 -18.48
CA ARG A 41 -14.64 -20.32 -17.86
C ARG A 41 -13.49 -19.42 -18.27
N SER A 42 -13.68 -18.68 -19.36
CA SER A 42 -12.90 -17.49 -19.71
C SER A 42 -12.91 -16.52 -18.53
N ARG A 43 -11.74 -16.24 -17.95
CA ARG A 43 -11.55 -15.21 -16.93
C ARG A 43 -11.49 -13.85 -17.61
N SER A 44 -12.66 -13.28 -17.90
CA SER A 44 -12.79 -11.85 -18.20
C SER A 44 -12.50 -11.06 -16.92
N ARG A 45 -11.41 -10.29 -16.96
CA ARG A 45 -10.93 -9.38 -15.89
C ARG A 45 -11.64 -8.03 -15.97
N THR A 46 -12.97 -8.04 -15.94
CA THR A 46 -13.78 -6.84 -15.74
C THR A 46 -14.55 -7.02 -14.43
N SER A 47 -14.09 -6.36 -13.37
CA SER A 47 -14.78 -6.32 -12.09
C SER A 47 -16.08 -5.55 -12.27
N SER A 48 -17.16 -6.28 -12.54
CA SER A 48 -18.51 -5.75 -12.50
C SER A 48 -18.94 -5.63 -11.03
N PHE A 49 -18.35 -4.66 -10.33
CA PHE A 49 -19.00 -4.05 -9.16
C PHE A 49 -19.89 -2.94 -9.73
N SER A 50 -21.02 -3.32 -10.33
CA SER A 50 -22.08 -2.36 -10.59
C SER A 50 -22.72 -2.02 -9.26
N ARG A 51 -22.91 -0.72 -8.98
CA ARG A 51 -23.80 -0.22 -7.91
C ARG A 51 -25.25 -0.56 -8.23
N GLU A 52 -25.57 -1.84 -8.37
CA GLU A 52 -26.95 -2.29 -8.27
C GLU A 52 -27.27 -2.32 -6.79
N MET A 53 -27.89 -1.25 -6.30
CA MET A 53 -28.65 -1.23 -5.06
C MET A 53 -29.74 -2.30 -5.19
N SER A 54 -29.37 -3.54 -4.92
CA SER A 54 -30.34 -4.54 -4.54
C SER A 54 -30.82 -4.06 -3.18
N ASP A 55 -32.03 -3.51 -3.09
CA ASP A 55 -32.71 -3.34 -1.81
C ASP A 55 -32.73 -4.71 -1.13
N VAL A 56 -31.74 -4.95 -0.26
CA VAL A 56 -31.67 -6.19 0.50
C VAL A 56 -32.87 -6.14 1.41
N ASN A 57 -33.89 -6.92 1.07
CA ASN A 57 -35.10 -7.02 1.87
C ASN A 57 -34.75 -7.71 3.20
N VAL A 58 -34.31 -6.90 4.18
CA VAL A 58 -33.82 -7.32 5.49
C VAL A 58 -34.88 -8.15 6.24
N SER A 59 -36.16 -7.96 5.90
CA SER A 59 -37.28 -8.68 6.52
C SER A 59 -37.22 -10.20 6.34
N ARG A 60 -36.55 -10.71 5.28
CA ARG A 60 -36.41 -12.15 4.97
C ARG A 60 -35.01 -12.73 5.24
N LEU A 61 -34.18 -12.06 6.03
CA LEU A 61 -32.86 -12.58 6.40
C LEU A 61 -32.96 -13.87 7.22
N PRO A 62 -32.21 -14.94 6.86
CA PRO A 62 -32.05 -16.10 7.72
C PRO A 62 -31.27 -15.73 8.98
N ALA A 63 -31.40 -16.53 10.03
CA ALA A 63 -30.55 -16.41 11.21
C ALA A 63 -29.07 -16.59 10.82
N ALA A 64 -28.18 -15.86 11.51
CA ALA A 64 -26.75 -16.02 11.30
C ALA A 64 -26.32 -17.48 11.51
N PRO A 65 -25.45 -18.03 10.65
CA PRO A 65 -24.96 -19.40 10.79
C PRO A 65 -24.19 -19.57 12.10
N GLN A 66 -24.17 -20.79 12.64
CA GLN A 66 -23.35 -21.10 13.81
C GLN A 66 -21.87 -20.88 13.49
N LEU A 67 -21.12 -20.33 14.44
CA LEU A 67 -19.67 -20.21 14.35
C LEU A 67 -19.06 -21.62 14.17
N PRO A 68 -18.23 -21.85 13.14
CA PRO A 68 -17.62 -23.17 12.92
C PRO A 68 -16.78 -23.57 14.13
N SER A 69 -16.78 -24.86 14.49
CA SER A 69 -15.98 -25.38 15.59
C SER A 69 -14.48 -25.30 15.31
N VAL A 70 -13.67 -25.43 16.37
CA VAL A 70 -12.22 -25.63 16.29
C VAL A 70 -11.91 -26.75 15.27
N PRO A 71 -10.91 -26.59 14.37
CA PRO A 71 -9.81 -25.64 14.39
C PRO A 71 -10.04 -24.34 13.61
N TYR A 72 -11.29 -23.94 13.34
CA TYR A 72 -11.55 -22.66 12.66
C TYR A 72 -11.02 -21.46 13.48
N PRO A 73 -10.05 -20.68 12.96
CA PRO A 73 -9.56 -19.51 13.66
C PRO A 73 -10.43 -18.28 13.34
N VAL A 74 -10.78 -17.52 14.38
CA VAL A 74 -11.49 -16.25 14.25
C VAL A 74 -10.48 -15.12 14.13
N ASP A 75 -10.64 -14.30 13.09
CA ASP A 75 -9.78 -13.15 12.81
C ASP A 75 -9.73 -12.16 14.00
N PRO A 76 -8.57 -11.59 14.37
CA PRO A 76 -8.49 -10.60 15.45
C PRO A 76 -9.41 -9.38 15.27
N TYR A 77 -9.74 -9.01 14.04
CA TYR A 77 -10.72 -7.96 13.74
C TYR A 77 -12.15 -8.51 13.87
N HIS A 78 -12.59 -8.75 15.09
CA HIS A 78 -13.97 -9.18 15.38
C HIS A 78 -14.53 -8.44 16.59
N PHE A 79 -15.85 -8.55 16.79
CA PHE A 79 -16.51 -8.12 18.02
C PHE A 79 -17.80 -8.90 18.27
N SER A 80 -18.16 -9.00 19.54
CA SER A 80 -19.43 -9.58 19.99
C SER A 80 -20.50 -8.49 20.04
N CYS A 81 -21.72 -8.84 19.65
CA CYS A 81 -22.87 -7.95 19.77
C CYS A 81 -23.59 -8.17 21.10
N HIS A 82 -24.36 -7.18 21.55
CA HIS A 82 -25.29 -7.35 22.66
C HIS A 82 -26.29 -8.49 22.39
N HIS A 83 -26.69 -9.21 23.44
CA HIS A 83 -27.67 -10.30 23.33
C HIS A 83 -29.03 -9.88 22.78
N SER A 84 -29.38 -8.59 22.87
CA SER A 84 -30.62 -8.03 22.33
C SER A 84 -30.58 -7.78 20.82
N VAL A 85 -29.40 -7.81 20.20
CA VAL A 85 -29.23 -7.51 18.77
C VAL A 85 -29.47 -8.77 17.96
N ASP A 86 -30.49 -8.75 17.11
CA ASP A 86 -30.78 -9.85 16.20
C ASP A 86 -29.95 -9.75 14.90
N THR A 87 -30.02 -10.79 14.06
CA THR A 87 -29.24 -10.81 12.80
C THR A 87 -29.67 -9.72 11.83
N LYS A 88 -30.95 -9.32 11.85
CA LYS A 88 -31.49 -8.32 10.92
C LYS A 88 -30.96 -6.93 11.28
N ASP A 89 -31.02 -6.60 12.56
CA ASP A 89 -30.53 -5.35 13.13
C ASP A 89 -29.02 -5.24 12.91
N ALA A 90 -28.25 -6.29 13.22
CA ALA A 90 -26.82 -6.31 12.99
C ALA A 90 -26.45 -6.10 11.51
N VAL A 91 -27.14 -6.77 10.58
CA VAL A 91 -26.93 -6.59 9.14
C VAL A 91 -27.27 -5.17 8.69
N ALA A 92 -28.37 -4.59 9.19
CA ALA A 92 -28.77 -3.23 8.87
C ALA A 92 -27.76 -2.19 9.38
N GLU A 93 -27.28 -2.35 10.61
CA GLU A 93 -26.26 -1.49 11.21
C GLU A 93 -24.92 -1.57 10.44
N VAL A 94 -24.44 -2.78 10.15
CA VAL A 94 -23.21 -3.00 9.36
C VAL A 94 -23.35 -2.40 7.97
N MET A 95 -24.48 -2.62 7.30
CA MET A 95 -24.73 -2.05 5.97
C MET A 95 -24.75 -0.52 6.00
N ARG A 96 -25.35 0.08 7.04
CA ARG A 96 -25.36 1.54 7.20
C ARG A 96 -23.96 2.10 7.41
N SER A 97 -23.14 1.45 8.25
CA SER A 97 -21.74 1.86 8.46
C SER A 97 -20.91 1.73 7.17
N LEU A 98 -21.02 0.60 6.46
CA LEU A 98 -20.34 0.40 5.16
C LEU A 98 -20.72 1.47 4.13
N ASN A 99 -22.00 1.83 4.04
CA ASN A 99 -22.47 2.90 3.16
C ASN A 99 -21.93 4.26 3.57
N ARG A 100 -21.87 4.58 4.88
CA ARG A 100 -21.32 5.84 5.39
C ARG A 100 -19.84 6.02 5.02
N HIS A 101 -19.09 4.92 4.98
CA HIS A 101 -17.68 4.93 4.60
C HIS A 101 -17.46 4.75 3.09
N ASP A 102 -18.50 4.87 2.24
CA ASP A 102 -18.44 4.66 0.79
C ASP A 102 -17.71 3.36 0.41
N VAL A 103 -18.10 2.25 1.04
CA VAL A 103 -17.59 0.91 0.74
C VAL A 103 -18.47 0.25 -0.31
N ASP A 104 -17.88 -0.21 -1.41
CA ASP A 104 -18.58 -1.03 -2.39
C ASP A 104 -18.78 -2.43 -1.82
N LEU A 105 -20.01 -2.90 -1.75
CA LEU A 105 -20.35 -4.15 -1.07
C LEU A 105 -21.26 -5.06 -1.89
N VAL A 106 -21.12 -6.36 -1.66
CA VAL A 106 -22.07 -7.39 -2.09
C VAL A 106 -22.43 -8.24 -0.89
N PHE A 107 -23.71 -8.24 -0.52
CA PHE A 107 -24.19 -9.04 0.58
C PHE A 107 -24.69 -10.42 0.12
N GLN A 108 -24.13 -11.48 0.71
CA GLN A 108 -24.48 -12.86 0.45
C GLN A 108 -25.42 -13.35 1.55
N VAL A 109 -26.74 -13.17 1.34
CA VAL A 109 -27.81 -13.44 2.31
C VAL A 109 -27.67 -14.82 2.97
N HIS A 110 -27.52 -15.89 2.17
CA HIS A 110 -27.42 -17.26 2.68
C HIS A 110 -26.21 -17.54 3.58
N LYS A 111 -25.19 -16.68 3.53
CA LYS A 111 -23.95 -16.84 4.31
C LYS A 111 -23.81 -15.78 5.39
N CYS A 112 -24.78 -14.86 5.52
CA CYS A 112 -24.68 -13.64 6.32
C CYS A 112 -23.30 -12.98 6.16
N LYS A 113 -22.88 -12.80 4.90
CA LYS A 113 -21.52 -12.39 4.55
C LYS A 113 -21.53 -11.21 3.59
N PHE A 114 -20.80 -10.16 3.95
CA PHE A 114 -20.45 -9.07 3.06
C PHE A 114 -19.12 -9.36 2.37
N LYS A 115 -19.06 -9.09 1.06
CA LYS A 115 -17.82 -8.92 0.31
C LYS A 115 -17.65 -7.44 0.03
N CYS A 116 -16.57 -6.86 0.52
CA CYS A 116 -16.39 -5.42 0.53
C CYS A 116 -15.12 -5.03 -0.21
N VAL A 117 -15.18 -3.90 -0.91
CA VAL A 117 -14.05 -3.25 -1.56
C VAL A 117 -14.11 -1.77 -1.22
N LYS A 118 -12.99 -1.22 -0.75
CA LYS A 118 -12.85 0.22 -0.51
C LYS A 118 -11.60 0.74 -1.20
N TYR A 119 -11.71 1.93 -1.78
CA TYR A 119 -10.59 2.67 -2.33
C TYR A 119 -10.21 3.81 -1.38
N VAL A 120 -8.99 3.81 -0.85
CA VAL A 120 -8.45 4.84 0.05
C VAL A 120 -7.22 5.45 -0.61
N ALA A 121 -7.30 6.71 -1.03
CA ALA A 121 -6.20 7.41 -1.71
C ALA A 121 -5.59 6.59 -2.87
N TYR A 122 -6.44 5.98 -3.69
CA TYR A 122 -6.10 5.10 -4.82
C TYR A 122 -5.54 3.71 -4.44
N ASP A 123 -5.36 3.39 -3.16
CA ASP A 123 -5.09 2.02 -2.71
C ASP A 123 -6.39 1.24 -2.52
N ARG A 124 -6.39 -0.03 -2.91
CA ARG A 124 -7.57 -0.90 -2.91
C ARG A 124 -7.51 -1.88 -1.73
N ILE A 125 -8.53 -1.84 -0.88
CA ILE A 125 -8.70 -2.75 0.25
C ILE A 125 -9.85 -3.71 -0.06
N ASP A 126 -9.56 -5.00 -0.21
CA ASP A 126 -10.59 -6.04 -0.25
C ASP A 126 -10.73 -6.68 1.13
N PHE A 127 -11.96 -6.83 1.62
CA PHE A 127 -12.24 -7.48 2.90
C PHE A 127 -13.61 -8.16 2.89
N ASN A 128 -13.84 -9.03 3.88
CA ASN A 128 -15.13 -9.67 4.09
C ASN A 128 -15.63 -9.38 5.50
N ILE A 129 -16.92 -9.18 5.67
CA ILE A 129 -17.56 -9.18 7.00
C ILE A 129 -18.47 -10.39 7.08
N ARG A 130 -18.42 -11.16 8.17
CA ARG A 130 -19.27 -12.33 8.40
C ARG A 130 -19.93 -12.22 9.76
N LEU A 131 -21.19 -12.60 9.82
CA LEU A 131 -21.92 -12.72 11.07
C LEU A 131 -22.06 -14.20 11.42
N TYR A 132 -21.77 -14.53 12.66
CA TYR A 132 -21.97 -15.85 13.23
C TYR A 132 -22.83 -15.76 14.48
N ARG A 133 -23.51 -16.85 14.79
CA ARG A 133 -24.05 -17.11 16.11
C ARG A 133 -22.99 -17.85 16.94
N ALA A 134 -22.56 -17.25 18.04
CA ALA A 134 -21.63 -17.87 18.98
C ALA A 134 -22.36 -18.91 19.85
N GLU A 135 -21.61 -19.73 20.60
CA GLU A 135 -22.18 -20.71 21.53
C GLU A 135 -23.05 -20.06 22.61
N THR A 136 -22.67 -18.86 23.04
CA THR A 136 -23.39 -17.99 23.99
C THR A 136 -24.69 -17.40 23.43
N GLN A 137 -25.12 -17.80 22.24
CA GLN A 137 -26.28 -17.28 21.50
C GLN A 137 -26.21 -15.80 21.12
N SER A 138 -25.13 -15.08 21.49
CA SER A 138 -24.83 -13.75 20.97
C SER A 138 -24.28 -13.80 19.55
N LEU A 139 -24.41 -12.70 18.82
CA LEU A 139 -23.82 -12.57 17.49
C LEU A 139 -22.35 -12.18 17.59
N LEU A 140 -21.52 -12.80 16.76
CA LEU A 140 -20.12 -12.43 16.57
C LEU A 140 -19.94 -11.94 15.13
N ILE A 141 -19.41 -10.73 14.98
CA ILE A 141 -19.10 -10.15 13.68
C ILE A 141 -17.59 -10.24 13.46
N GLU A 142 -17.18 -10.91 12.39
CA GLU A 142 -15.80 -11.13 11.99
C GLU A 142 -15.48 -10.32 10.72
N CYS A 143 -14.46 -9.48 10.77
CA CYS A 143 -14.01 -8.61 9.68
C CYS A 143 -12.64 -9.09 9.15
N GLN A 144 -12.63 -9.78 8.02
CA GLN A 144 -11.42 -10.43 7.47
C GLN A 144 -10.83 -9.62 6.33
N ARG A 145 -9.67 -8.96 6.54
CA ARG A 145 -8.89 -8.34 5.46
C ARG A 145 -8.42 -9.40 4.48
N ARG A 146 -8.53 -9.14 3.16
CA ARG A 146 -8.11 -10.04 2.08
C ARG A 146 -6.95 -9.47 1.27
N SER A 147 -6.91 -8.15 1.10
CA SER A 147 -5.84 -7.42 0.40
C SER A 147 -5.80 -5.95 0.88
N GLY A 148 -4.82 -5.17 0.42
CA GLY A 148 -4.68 -3.73 0.72
C GLY A 148 -3.81 -3.42 1.95
N SER A 149 -3.40 -2.16 2.09
CA SER A 149 -2.60 -1.67 3.24
C SER A 149 -3.24 -2.01 4.58
N LEU A 150 -2.42 -2.45 5.55
CA LEU A 150 -2.89 -2.77 6.89
C LEU A 150 -3.29 -1.50 7.64
N LEU A 151 -2.57 -0.38 7.46
CA LEU A 151 -2.92 0.88 8.12
C LEU A 151 -4.25 1.44 7.60
N ALA A 152 -4.47 1.37 6.29
CA ALA A 152 -5.72 1.81 5.69
C ALA A 152 -6.89 0.92 6.14
N TRP A 153 -6.66 -0.39 6.28
CA TRP A 153 -7.61 -1.32 6.89
C TRP A 153 -7.88 -1.00 8.36
N ASP A 154 -6.84 -0.78 9.18
CA ASP A 154 -6.97 -0.47 10.60
C ASP A 154 -7.76 0.82 10.83
N THR A 155 -7.52 1.83 9.98
CA THR A 155 -8.25 3.09 10.02
C THR A 155 -9.72 2.86 9.70
N LEU A 156 -10.03 2.17 8.59
CA LEU A 156 -11.40 1.86 8.19
C LEU A 156 -12.12 0.99 9.24
N TYR A 157 -11.45 -0.02 9.77
CA TYR A 157 -12.02 -0.90 10.81
C TYR A 157 -12.33 -0.11 12.08
N ARG A 158 -11.43 0.78 12.52
CA ARG A 158 -11.68 1.64 13.70
C ARG A 158 -12.87 2.55 13.47
N ASP A 159 -12.98 3.18 12.31
CA ASP A 159 -14.07 4.08 12.00
C ASP A 159 -15.42 3.33 11.97
N MET A 160 -15.45 2.15 11.32
CA MET A 160 -16.62 1.25 11.37
C MET A 160 -16.94 0.78 12.79
N TYR A 161 -15.92 0.45 13.60
CA TYR A 161 -16.10 0.03 14.99
C TYR A 161 -16.73 1.14 15.83
N CYS A 162 -16.30 2.39 15.64
CA CYS A 162 -16.91 3.56 16.28
C CYS A 162 -18.38 3.73 15.88
N ASP A 163 -18.68 3.59 14.59
CA ASP A 163 -20.06 3.66 14.07
C ASP A 163 -20.98 2.57 14.64
N LEU A 164 -20.44 1.36 14.83
CA LEU A 164 -21.18 0.20 15.31
C LEU A 164 -21.20 0.08 16.83
N CYS A 165 -20.73 1.10 17.57
CA CYS A 165 -20.65 1.06 19.03
C CYS A 165 -21.98 0.78 19.73
N SER A 166 -23.12 1.09 19.11
CA SER A 166 -24.45 0.82 19.65
C SER A 166 -24.80 -0.67 19.75
N ILE A 167 -24.21 -1.51 18.90
CA ILE A 167 -24.47 -2.95 18.88
C ILE A 167 -23.37 -3.77 19.55
N ILE A 168 -22.18 -3.19 19.77
CA ILE A 168 -21.00 -3.88 20.29
C ILE A 168 -21.09 -4.07 21.80
N ASP A 169 -21.05 -5.32 22.24
CA ASP A 169 -20.86 -5.65 23.64
C ASP A 169 -19.38 -5.65 24.02
N ARG A 170 -18.93 -4.55 24.63
CA ARG A 170 -17.55 -4.38 25.11
C ARG A 170 -17.24 -5.18 26.36
N SER A 171 -18.26 -5.71 27.04
CA SER A 171 -18.10 -6.55 28.24
C SER A 171 -18.02 -8.04 27.91
N ALA A 172 -18.28 -8.40 26.65
CA ALA A 172 -18.23 -9.77 26.21
C ALA A 172 -16.82 -10.39 26.41
N PRO A 173 -16.75 -11.67 26.82
CA PRO A 173 -15.48 -12.36 26.92
C PRO A 173 -14.82 -12.51 25.54
N THR A 174 -13.49 -12.59 25.52
CA THR A 174 -12.73 -12.84 24.30
C THR A 174 -13.14 -14.18 23.67
N CYS A 175 -13.31 -14.20 22.35
CA CYS A 175 -13.61 -15.42 21.61
C CYS A 175 -12.47 -16.44 21.76
N ALA A 176 -12.76 -17.63 22.30
CA ALA A 176 -11.75 -18.68 22.53
C ALA A 176 -11.08 -19.20 21.25
N GLN A 177 -11.73 -19.03 20.09
CA GLN A 177 -11.20 -19.42 18.78
C GLN A 177 -10.36 -18.32 18.12
N SER A 178 -10.18 -17.18 18.80
CA SER A 178 -9.31 -16.10 18.36
C SER A 178 -8.03 -16.07 19.19
N GLY A 179 -6.91 -15.70 18.58
CA GLY A 179 -5.66 -15.38 19.30
C GLY A 179 -5.75 -14.08 20.12
N GLY A 180 -6.91 -13.42 20.11
CA GLY A 180 -7.20 -12.18 20.83
C GLY A 180 -7.99 -11.20 19.94
N GLN A 181 -8.87 -10.43 20.56
CA GLN A 181 -9.60 -9.37 19.87
C GLN A 181 -8.72 -8.13 19.71
N LYS A 182 -8.70 -7.52 18.51
CA LYS A 182 -8.07 -6.22 18.28
C LYS A 182 -8.71 -5.19 19.22
N LYS A 183 -7.91 -4.65 20.13
CA LYS A 183 -8.33 -3.56 21.02
C LYS A 183 -8.47 -2.28 20.20
N VAL A 184 -9.69 -1.78 20.07
CA VAL A 184 -9.96 -0.46 19.51
C VAL A 184 -9.98 0.53 20.65
N LEU A 185 -8.96 1.38 20.73
CA LEU A 185 -8.95 2.54 21.62
C LEU A 185 -9.99 3.53 21.07
N LEU A 186 -11.19 3.50 21.64
CA LEU A 186 -12.09 4.65 21.53
C LEU A 186 -11.42 5.77 22.29
N GLU A 187 -11.08 6.84 21.59
CA GLU A 187 -10.75 8.11 22.22
C GLU A 187 -11.99 8.57 22.98
N THR A 188 -12.08 8.19 24.26
CA THR A 188 -12.73 9.06 25.24
C THR A 188 -12.05 10.42 25.04
N PRO A 189 -12.79 11.53 24.84
CA PRO A 189 -12.15 12.84 24.84
C PRO A 189 -11.45 12.93 26.19
N LEU A 190 -10.13 12.83 26.16
CA LEU A 190 -9.31 12.92 27.36
C LEU A 190 -9.62 14.30 27.90
N ILE A 191 -10.38 14.36 29.00
CA ILE A 191 -10.20 15.42 29.97
C ILE A 191 -8.71 15.42 30.19
N ALA A 192 -8.05 16.46 29.67
CA ALA A 192 -6.61 16.56 29.62
C ALA A 192 -6.08 16.25 31.03
N PRO A 193 -5.31 15.17 31.23
CA PRO A 193 -4.64 15.00 32.49
C PRO A 193 -3.71 16.20 32.64
N SER A 194 -3.91 16.93 33.73
CA SER A 194 -3.08 18.02 34.23
C SER A 194 -1.64 17.90 33.74
N ARG A 195 -1.24 18.84 32.87
CA ARG A 195 0.10 18.96 32.29
C ARG A 195 1.15 18.99 33.40
N ASP A 196 1.90 17.92 33.54
CA ASP A 196 3.18 17.94 34.25
C ASP A 196 4.27 18.39 33.25
N PRO A 197 4.96 19.53 33.45
CA PRO A 197 5.84 20.14 32.41
C PRO A 197 7.13 19.38 32.12
N ARG A 198 7.34 18.17 32.66
CA ARG A 198 8.63 17.46 32.62
C ARG A 198 8.58 16.04 32.05
N GLY A 199 7.41 15.57 31.60
CA GLY A 199 7.31 14.30 30.87
C GLY A 199 7.51 14.51 29.37
N SER A 200 8.60 13.97 28.82
CA SER A 200 8.76 13.86 27.36
C SER A 200 7.64 12.97 26.81
N THR A 201 6.59 13.58 26.26
CA THR A 201 5.53 12.86 25.56
C THR A 201 6.14 12.20 24.33
N SER A 202 6.10 10.87 24.23
CA SER A 202 6.56 10.14 23.04
C SER A 202 5.87 10.73 21.82
N SER A 203 6.64 11.30 20.92
CA SER A 203 6.10 11.90 19.71
C SER A 203 5.52 10.79 18.86
N GLY A 204 4.38 10.98 18.20
CA GLY A 204 3.89 10.03 17.19
C GLY A 204 4.92 9.68 16.11
N MET A 205 5.99 10.49 15.97
CA MET A 205 7.13 10.21 15.10
C MET A 205 8.03 9.06 15.58
N ASP A 206 8.08 8.77 16.88
CA ASP A 206 8.89 7.68 17.44
C ASP A 206 8.40 6.32 16.92
N VAL A 207 7.09 6.20 16.68
CA VAL A 207 6.48 5.02 16.05
C VAL A 207 7.06 4.79 14.66
N PHE A 208 7.25 5.84 13.87
CA PHE A 208 7.83 5.71 12.52
C PHE A 208 9.30 5.30 12.58
N VAL A 209 10.06 5.79 13.56
CA VAL A 209 11.44 5.33 13.77
C VAL A 209 11.47 3.83 14.02
N ILE A 210 10.61 3.32 14.91
CA ILE A 210 10.50 1.89 15.21
C ILE A 210 10.13 1.09 13.96
N MET A 211 9.17 1.57 13.16
CA MET A 211 8.74 0.88 11.94
C MET A 211 9.85 0.84 10.89
N LEU A 212 10.53 1.96 10.64
CA LEU A 212 11.58 2.06 9.62
C LEU A 212 12.87 1.31 10.00
N THR A 213 13.12 1.11 11.30
CA THR A 213 14.28 0.36 11.82
C THR A 213 13.99 -1.12 12.07
N SER A 214 12.75 -1.57 11.84
CA SER A 214 12.35 -2.97 12.01
C SER A 214 13.15 -3.92 11.11
N HIS A 215 13.45 -5.12 11.61
CA HIS A 215 14.06 -6.19 10.82
C HIS A 215 13.09 -6.79 9.78
N PHE A 216 11.80 -6.53 9.91
CA PHE A 216 10.77 -7.10 9.04
C PHE A 216 10.42 -6.13 7.90
N VAL A 217 10.57 -6.59 6.66
CA VAL A 217 10.40 -5.78 5.44
C VAL A 217 8.97 -5.25 5.28
N ASP A 218 7.97 -6.04 5.66
CA ASP A 218 6.56 -5.65 5.66
C ASP A 218 6.28 -4.50 6.64
N ILE A 219 6.87 -4.54 7.84
CA ILE A 219 6.78 -3.45 8.82
C ILE A 219 7.47 -2.19 8.27
N ARG A 220 8.65 -2.33 7.65
CA ARG A 220 9.34 -1.18 7.01
C ARG A 220 8.56 -0.61 5.83
N ALA A 221 7.90 -1.45 5.04
CA ALA A 221 7.05 -1.04 3.94
C ALA A 221 5.85 -0.22 4.44
N GLU A 222 5.17 -0.72 5.47
CA GLU A 222 4.08 0.02 6.12
C GLU A 222 4.61 1.31 6.75
N GLY A 223 5.81 1.29 7.33
CA GLY A 223 6.47 2.49 7.87
C GLY A 223 6.70 3.57 6.82
N CYS A 224 7.24 3.21 5.64
CA CYS A 224 7.43 4.14 4.54
C CYS A 224 6.10 4.71 4.04
N SER A 225 5.08 3.86 3.90
CA SER A 225 3.73 4.27 3.49
C SER A 225 3.10 5.24 4.49
N ALA A 226 3.17 4.91 5.79
CA ALA A 226 2.63 5.71 6.86
C ALA A 226 3.31 7.09 6.95
N VAL A 227 4.64 7.14 6.81
CA VAL A 227 5.38 8.42 6.80
C VAL A 227 5.01 9.24 5.56
N ALA A 228 4.88 8.63 4.39
CA ALA A 228 4.45 9.33 3.17
C ALA A 228 3.05 9.93 3.30
N ALA A 229 2.13 9.22 3.95
CA ALA A 229 0.79 9.73 4.24
C ALA A 229 0.82 10.84 5.31
N ALA A 230 1.54 10.61 6.41
CA ALA A 230 1.61 11.56 7.52
C ALA A 230 2.24 12.89 7.10
N THR A 231 3.25 12.87 6.22
CA THR A 231 4.00 14.06 5.78
C THR A 231 3.28 14.92 4.75
N ARG A 232 2.02 14.63 4.39
CA ARG A 232 1.27 15.47 3.43
C ARG A 232 0.98 16.89 3.93
N THR A 233 1.02 17.12 5.24
CA THR A 233 0.84 18.45 5.82
C THR A 233 2.19 19.09 6.15
N LEU A 234 2.28 20.42 6.05
CA LEU A 234 3.51 21.16 6.33
C LEU A 234 4.05 20.88 7.74
N ALA A 235 3.18 20.90 8.74
CA ALA A 235 3.55 20.73 10.15
C ALA A 235 4.14 19.34 10.43
N THR A 236 3.53 18.28 9.89
CA THR A 236 4.00 16.91 10.09
C THR A 236 5.24 16.61 9.25
N ALA A 237 5.36 17.19 8.05
CA ALA A 237 6.58 17.11 7.23
C ALA A 237 7.77 17.74 7.94
N HIS A 238 7.60 18.93 8.52
CA HIS A 238 8.63 19.60 9.31
C HIS A 238 9.05 18.76 10.50
N LYS A 239 8.09 18.31 11.30
CA LYS A 239 8.36 17.48 12.48
C LYS A 239 9.11 16.20 12.10
N ALA A 240 8.70 15.53 11.03
CA ALA A 240 9.35 14.33 10.52
C ALA A 240 10.82 14.58 10.11
N ALA A 241 11.09 15.70 9.43
CA ALA A 241 12.45 16.10 9.06
C ALA A 241 13.32 16.35 10.31
N THR A 242 12.80 17.07 11.31
CA THR A 242 13.53 17.35 12.57
C THR A 242 13.75 16.11 13.43
N CYS A 243 12.91 15.08 13.30
CA CYS A 243 13.07 13.79 13.97
C CYS A 243 14.07 12.85 13.26
N GLY A 244 14.78 13.32 12.22
CA GLY A 244 15.79 12.52 11.52
C GLY A 244 15.21 11.43 10.61
N LEU A 245 13.92 11.49 10.27
CA LEU A 245 13.31 10.48 9.40
C LEU A 245 13.87 10.50 7.98
N ILE A 246 14.44 11.61 7.51
CA ILE A 246 15.06 11.69 6.17
C ILE A 246 16.21 10.69 6.07
N ALA A 247 17.10 10.62 7.07
CA ALA A 247 18.20 9.65 7.08
C ALA A 247 17.71 8.20 7.01
N LEU A 248 16.65 7.87 7.76
CA LEU A 248 16.07 6.51 7.77
C LEU A 248 15.42 6.18 6.41
N LEU A 249 14.68 7.12 5.81
CA LEU A 249 14.07 6.95 4.49
C LEU A 249 15.14 6.80 3.40
N SER A 250 16.21 7.60 3.46
CA SER A 250 17.35 7.48 2.55
C SER A 250 18.01 6.10 2.65
N ALA A 251 18.16 5.55 3.86
CA ALA A 251 18.67 4.20 4.06
C ALA A 251 17.75 3.14 3.41
N GLN A 252 16.42 3.27 3.54
CA GLN A 252 15.48 2.36 2.85
C GLN A 252 15.64 2.43 1.32
N ILE A 253 15.75 3.65 0.78
CA ILE A 253 15.95 3.85 -0.66
C ILE A 253 17.24 3.17 -1.11
N GLN A 254 18.35 3.39 -0.41
CA GLN A 254 19.65 2.82 -0.78
C GLN A 254 19.64 1.30 -0.72
N GLU A 255 19.11 0.71 0.35
CA GLU A 255 19.04 -0.75 0.54
C GLU A 255 18.20 -1.41 -0.55
N MET A 256 16.97 -0.94 -0.76
CA MET A 256 16.06 -1.50 -1.78
C MET A 256 16.60 -1.29 -3.20
N SER A 257 17.28 -0.17 -3.47
CA SER A 257 17.98 0.06 -4.74
C SER A 257 19.20 -0.84 -4.92
N GLY A 258 19.84 -1.27 -3.83
CA GLY A 258 20.94 -2.24 -3.86
C GLY A 258 20.44 -3.61 -4.29
N PHE A 259 19.29 -4.04 -3.77
CA PHE A 259 18.68 -5.31 -4.14
C PHE A 259 18.19 -5.38 -5.59
N GLU A 260 17.75 -4.26 -6.20
CA GLU A 260 17.42 -4.22 -7.63
C GLU A 260 18.66 -4.33 -8.51
N ARG A 261 19.82 -3.82 -8.05
CA ARG A 261 21.10 -3.86 -8.77
C ARG A 261 21.82 -5.20 -8.67
N SER A 262 21.66 -5.92 -7.56
CA SER A 262 22.34 -7.19 -7.36
C SER A 262 21.66 -8.29 -8.18
N THR A 263 22.35 -8.77 -9.21
CA THR A 263 21.98 -10.00 -9.94
C THR A 263 22.28 -11.26 -9.13
N VAL A 264 23.06 -11.14 -8.05
CA VAL A 264 23.41 -12.23 -7.16
C VAL A 264 22.51 -12.14 -5.93
N LEU A 265 21.56 -13.06 -5.82
CA LEU A 265 20.85 -13.31 -4.57
C LEU A 265 21.89 -13.85 -3.58
N SER A 266 22.37 -13.00 -2.67
CA SER A 266 23.06 -13.50 -1.48
C SER A 266 22.13 -14.46 -0.77
N SER A 267 22.63 -15.62 -0.34
CA SER A 267 21.82 -16.69 0.30
C SER A 267 21.12 -16.23 1.59
N GLN A 268 21.46 -15.05 2.11
CA GLN A 268 20.87 -14.44 3.30
C GLN A 268 19.98 -13.23 3.00
N ALA A 269 19.84 -12.79 1.74
CA ALA A 269 18.97 -11.67 1.41
C ALA A 269 17.49 -12.09 1.47
N PRO A 270 16.61 -11.34 2.16
CA PRO A 270 15.19 -11.65 2.15
C PRO A 270 14.66 -11.60 0.72
N ILE A 271 13.89 -12.62 0.32
CA ILE A 271 13.25 -12.68 -1.01
C ILE A 271 12.10 -11.67 -1.01
N VAL A 272 12.41 -10.42 -1.31
CA VAL A 272 11.41 -9.34 -1.46
C VAL A 272 11.07 -9.20 -2.94
N PRO A 273 9.80 -9.37 -3.35
CA PRO A 273 9.40 -9.18 -4.74
C PRO A 273 9.76 -7.79 -5.26
N SER A 274 10.16 -7.68 -6.52
CA SER A 274 10.57 -6.39 -7.11
C SER A 274 9.48 -5.31 -7.01
N SER A 275 8.20 -5.70 -7.14
CA SER A 275 7.07 -4.79 -6.95
C SER A 275 7.01 -4.21 -5.53
N VAL A 276 7.26 -5.02 -4.50
CA VAL A 276 7.30 -4.58 -3.10
C VAL A 276 8.50 -3.67 -2.86
N ARG A 277 9.69 -4.02 -3.38
CA ARG A 277 10.88 -3.16 -3.27
C ARG A 277 10.64 -1.78 -3.88
N ARG A 278 10.07 -1.75 -5.10
CA ARG A 278 9.74 -0.50 -5.79
C ARG A 278 8.70 0.31 -5.03
N ASP A 279 7.70 -0.33 -4.42
CA ASP A 279 6.70 0.36 -3.62
C ASP A 279 7.27 0.97 -2.32
N ILE A 280 8.17 0.26 -1.64
CA ILE A 280 8.91 0.79 -0.49
C ILE A 280 9.68 2.06 -0.90
N VAL A 281 10.45 1.98 -1.99
CA VAL A 281 11.20 3.13 -2.50
C VAL A 281 10.26 4.26 -2.90
N ARG A 282 9.14 3.96 -3.58
CA ARG A 282 8.17 4.96 -4.01
C ARG A 282 7.60 5.72 -2.82
N CYS A 283 7.18 5.01 -1.77
CA CYS A 283 6.69 5.62 -0.54
C CYS A 283 7.78 6.45 0.15
N ALA A 284 9.00 5.93 0.28
CA ALA A 284 10.10 6.65 0.91
C ALA A 284 10.49 7.93 0.15
N VAL A 285 10.54 7.86 -1.18
CA VAL A 285 10.78 9.02 -2.06
C VAL A 285 9.64 10.03 -1.96
N GLY A 286 8.38 9.58 -1.94
CA GLY A 286 7.23 10.47 -1.78
C GLY A 286 7.22 11.20 -0.44
N ALA A 287 7.63 10.52 0.65
CA ALA A 287 7.84 11.15 1.94
C ALA A 287 8.97 12.20 1.90
N ILE A 288 10.11 11.89 1.27
CA ILE A 288 11.21 12.85 1.07
C ILE A 288 10.74 14.05 0.24
N ALA A 289 9.94 13.85 -0.80
CA ALA A 289 9.39 14.93 -1.60
C ALA A 289 8.54 15.89 -0.76
N ASN A 290 7.66 15.34 0.09
CA ASN A 290 6.84 16.14 1.00
C ASN A 290 7.71 16.94 1.98
N MET A 291 8.73 16.31 2.56
CA MET A 291 9.66 16.98 3.50
C MET A 291 10.49 18.05 2.80
N ALA A 292 10.99 17.80 1.60
CA ALA A 292 11.75 18.77 0.80
C ALA A 292 10.91 19.99 0.41
N LEU A 293 9.63 19.80 0.08
CA LEU A 293 8.72 20.91 -0.20
C LEU A 293 8.44 21.76 1.04
N ALA A 294 8.33 21.14 2.21
CA ALA A 294 8.10 21.85 3.47
C ALA A 294 9.34 22.58 3.98
N TYR A 295 10.53 22.06 3.66
CA TYR A 295 11.80 22.46 4.27
C TYR A 295 12.16 23.95 4.18
N PRO A 296 11.97 24.68 3.06
CA PRO A 296 12.26 26.11 2.98
C PRO A 296 11.51 26.98 4.00
N SER A 297 10.36 26.51 4.49
CA SER A 297 9.50 27.25 5.43
C SER A 297 9.77 26.89 6.89
N CYS A 298 10.75 26.03 7.17
CA CYS A 298 10.98 25.45 8.49
C CYS A 298 11.91 26.32 9.35
N ALA A 299 11.46 26.63 10.58
CA ALA A 299 12.36 27.09 11.63
C ALA A 299 13.37 25.97 11.97
N GLY A 300 14.66 26.24 11.85
CA GLY A 300 15.73 25.25 12.05
C GLY A 300 16.21 24.53 10.79
N ALA A 301 15.84 25.01 9.59
CA ALA A 301 16.50 24.60 8.35
C ALA A 301 18.01 24.86 8.47
N GLY A 302 18.80 23.79 8.54
CA GLY A 302 20.24 23.84 8.71
C GLY A 302 20.96 22.87 7.77
N PRO A 303 22.26 23.08 7.51
CA PRO A 303 23.02 22.30 6.54
C PRO A 303 22.95 20.77 6.76
N HIS A 304 22.84 20.34 8.02
CA HIS A 304 22.71 18.93 8.41
C HIS A 304 21.48 18.21 7.80
N ILE A 305 20.33 18.87 7.63
CA ILE A 305 19.15 18.25 7.00
C ILE A 305 19.34 18.20 5.48
N THR A 306 19.96 19.23 4.89
CA THR A 306 20.32 19.25 3.47
C THR A 306 21.25 18.10 3.11
N GLU A 307 22.23 17.80 3.96
CA GLU A 307 23.12 16.62 3.81
C GLU A 307 22.35 15.30 3.86
N GLN A 308 21.31 15.19 4.70
CA GLN A 308 20.47 13.99 4.74
C GLN A 308 19.72 13.77 3.42
N PHE A 309 19.22 14.84 2.79
CA PHE A 309 18.61 14.74 1.45
C PHE A 309 19.62 14.31 0.38
N GLN A 310 20.86 14.81 0.45
CA GLN A 310 21.93 14.44 -0.48
C GLN A 310 22.21 12.93 -0.48
N SER A 311 22.05 12.25 0.66
CA SER A 311 22.28 10.80 0.75
C SER A 311 21.36 9.95 -0.14
N ALA A 312 20.13 10.39 -0.41
CA ALA A 312 19.20 9.68 -1.29
C ALA A 312 19.39 9.99 -2.79
N TRP A 313 20.07 11.10 -3.11
CA TRP A 313 20.16 11.67 -4.46
C TRP A 313 20.64 10.66 -5.51
N SER A 314 21.77 10.00 -5.26
CA SER A 314 22.36 9.05 -6.20
C SER A 314 21.47 7.84 -6.50
N SER A 315 20.71 7.38 -5.50
CA SER A 315 19.78 6.26 -5.66
C SER A 315 18.51 6.68 -6.39
N MET A 316 18.01 7.89 -6.17
CA MET A 316 16.91 8.46 -6.95
C MET A 316 17.27 8.58 -8.44
N LEU A 317 18.44 9.12 -8.76
CA LEU A 317 18.91 9.21 -10.15
C LEU A 317 19.11 7.84 -10.79
N HIS A 318 19.46 6.81 -10.01
CA HIS A 318 19.54 5.44 -10.49
C HIS A 318 18.16 4.93 -10.96
N TRP A 319 17.08 5.19 -10.22
CA TRP A 319 15.72 4.78 -10.62
C TRP A 319 15.21 5.50 -11.87
N LEU A 320 15.67 6.73 -12.14
CA LEU A 320 15.41 7.40 -13.42
C LEU A 320 16.18 6.78 -14.59
N LYS A 321 17.29 6.06 -14.36
CA LYS A 321 17.98 5.31 -15.42
C LYS A 321 17.35 3.97 -15.71
N ALA A 322 16.70 3.37 -14.71
CA ALA A 322 16.14 2.03 -14.82
C ALA A 322 15.16 1.95 -16.00
N THR A 323 15.33 0.90 -16.80
CA THR A 323 14.44 0.54 -17.91
C THR A 323 14.00 -0.89 -17.64
N SER A 324 12.69 -1.13 -17.59
CA SER A 324 12.13 -2.45 -17.30
C SER A 324 10.83 -2.64 -18.08
N THR A 325 10.57 -3.88 -18.49
CA THR A 325 9.35 -4.30 -19.20
C THR A 325 8.11 -4.34 -18.30
N ASP A 326 8.28 -4.38 -16.98
CA ASP A 326 7.19 -4.33 -16.00
C ASP A 326 6.89 -2.85 -15.65
N GLU A 327 6.17 -2.20 -16.58
CA GLU A 327 6.11 -0.74 -16.71
C GLU A 327 5.45 -0.01 -15.53
N TYR A 328 4.40 -0.55 -14.91
CA TYR A 328 3.53 0.27 -14.08
C TYR A 328 4.18 0.72 -12.76
N THR A 329 4.71 -0.23 -11.98
CA THR A 329 5.31 0.08 -10.66
C THR A 329 6.57 0.94 -10.78
N LEU A 330 7.33 0.75 -11.86
CA LEU A 330 8.51 1.55 -12.13
C LEU A 330 8.14 2.97 -12.57
N LYS A 331 7.12 3.15 -13.42
CA LYS A 331 6.64 4.47 -13.84
C LYS A 331 6.14 5.30 -12.65
N GLU A 332 5.37 4.70 -11.77
CA GLU A 332 4.88 5.38 -10.56
C GLU A 332 6.03 5.78 -9.61
N LEU A 333 7.03 4.90 -9.45
CA LEU A 333 8.25 5.27 -8.74
C LEU A 333 8.99 6.42 -9.43
N GLN A 334 9.17 6.38 -10.75
CA GLN A 334 9.84 7.46 -11.51
C GLN A 334 9.09 8.79 -11.41
N ARG A 335 7.76 8.76 -11.34
CA ARG A 335 6.92 9.96 -11.10
C ARG A 335 7.22 10.56 -9.72
N GLU A 336 7.24 9.74 -8.67
CA GLU A 336 7.58 10.21 -7.32
C GLU A 336 9.04 10.69 -7.24
N VAL A 337 9.97 10.06 -7.96
CA VAL A 337 11.36 10.54 -8.04
C VAL A 337 11.42 11.92 -8.70
N CYS A 338 10.70 12.16 -9.80
CA CYS A 338 10.65 13.50 -10.41
C CYS A 338 10.09 14.52 -9.42
N ARG A 339 9.02 14.16 -8.72
CA ARG A 339 8.40 15.01 -7.69
C ARG A 339 9.34 15.34 -6.54
N ALA A 340 10.20 14.40 -6.12
CA ALA A 340 11.23 14.63 -5.10
C ALA A 340 12.41 15.47 -5.64
N VAL A 341 12.87 15.20 -6.86
CA VAL A 341 14.03 15.88 -7.45
C VAL A 341 13.78 17.38 -7.64
N VAL A 342 12.58 17.79 -8.06
CA VAL A 342 12.26 19.21 -8.31
C VAL A 342 12.56 20.13 -7.11
N PRO A 343 12.00 19.91 -5.90
CA PRO A 343 12.34 20.71 -4.73
C PRO A 343 13.80 20.51 -4.28
N LEU A 344 14.34 19.30 -4.39
CA LEU A 344 15.74 19.02 -4.02
C LEU A 344 16.75 19.82 -4.86
N LEU A 345 16.47 20.04 -6.14
CA LEU A 345 17.28 20.88 -7.01
C LEU A 345 17.39 22.33 -6.54
N SER A 346 16.39 22.84 -5.82
CA SER A 346 16.43 24.17 -5.22
C SER A 346 17.08 24.19 -3.84
N LEU A 347 17.09 23.06 -3.13
CA LEU A 347 17.63 22.93 -1.78
C LEU A 347 19.12 22.57 -1.73
N LEU A 348 19.60 21.80 -2.71
CA LEU A 348 20.97 21.31 -2.76
C LEU A 348 21.86 22.40 -3.37
N PRO A 349 22.72 23.09 -2.59
CA PRO A 349 23.36 24.36 -3.00
C PRO A 349 24.52 24.20 -3.99
N THR A 350 24.87 22.98 -4.39
CA THR A 350 25.96 22.74 -5.34
C THR A 350 25.41 22.63 -6.76
N ALA A 351 26.09 23.30 -7.71
CA ALA A 351 25.79 23.16 -9.11
C ALA A 351 25.61 21.67 -9.47
N ILE A 352 24.46 21.33 -10.05
CA ILE A 352 24.15 19.96 -10.48
C ILE A 352 25.33 19.47 -11.31
N SER A 353 25.93 18.35 -10.93
CA SER A 353 27.05 17.80 -11.68
C SER A 353 26.64 17.57 -13.14
N ALA A 354 27.56 17.78 -14.09
CA ALA A 354 27.26 17.55 -15.51
C ALA A 354 26.72 16.12 -15.75
N ARG A 355 27.23 15.15 -14.97
CA ARG A 355 26.74 13.77 -14.93
C ARG A 355 25.26 13.74 -14.53
N ASP A 356 24.88 14.29 -13.39
CA ASP A 356 23.48 14.27 -12.92
C ASP A 356 22.54 14.99 -13.89
N LYS A 357 22.97 16.12 -14.43
CA LYS A 357 22.22 16.86 -15.47
C LYS A 357 21.94 15.98 -16.68
N SER A 358 22.96 15.29 -17.21
CA SER A 358 22.79 14.38 -18.35
C SER A 358 21.80 13.24 -18.07
N ILE A 359 21.77 12.73 -16.83
CA ILE A 359 20.84 11.67 -16.43
C ILE A 359 19.40 12.19 -16.46
N LEU A 360 19.17 13.36 -15.88
CA LEU A 360 17.85 13.96 -15.82
C LEU A 360 17.33 14.32 -17.22
N LEU A 361 18.17 14.91 -18.08
CA LEU A 361 17.79 15.23 -19.45
C LEU A 361 17.51 13.97 -20.28
N ALA A 362 18.35 12.93 -20.17
CA ALA A 362 18.12 11.66 -20.86
C ALA A 362 16.80 11.00 -20.41
N PHE A 363 16.44 11.11 -19.12
CA PHE A 363 15.16 10.66 -18.62
C PHE A 363 14.00 11.44 -19.24
N VAL A 364 14.06 12.78 -19.22
CA VAL A 364 13.01 13.65 -19.80
C VAL A 364 12.80 13.34 -21.27
N THR A 365 13.87 13.25 -22.07
CA THR A 365 13.78 12.89 -23.50
C THR A 365 13.10 11.54 -23.71
N ARG A 366 13.43 10.53 -22.88
CA ARG A 366 12.84 9.19 -23.00
C ARG A 366 11.38 9.13 -22.56
N ALA A 367 11.01 9.89 -21.53
CA ALA A 367 9.68 9.84 -20.93
C ALA A 367 8.68 10.83 -21.56
N GLN A 368 9.13 11.77 -22.40
CA GLN A 368 8.29 12.77 -23.06
C GLN A 368 7.15 12.18 -23.92
N SER A 369 7.33 10.99 -24.49
CA SER A 369 6.30 10.31 -25.27
C SER A 369 5.21 9.64 -24.42
N ASP A 370 5.42 9.50 -23.11
CA ASP A 370 4.44 8.92 -22.19
C ASP A 370 3.55 10.02 -21.61
N VAL A 371 2.27 10.00 -21.99
CA VAL A 371 1.24 10.99 -21.56
C VAL A 371 1.12 11.04 -20.03
N THR A 372 1.33 9.91 -19.35
CA THR A 372 1.24 9.85 -17.90
C THR A 372 2.41 10.56 -17.22
N MET A 373 3.54 10.76 -17.91
CA MET A 373 4.76 11.36 -17.37
C MET A 373 4.98 12.81 -17.83
N THR A 374 4.15 13.33 -18.74
CA THR A 374 4.33 14.67 -19.34
C THR A 374 4.46 15.76 -18.29
N SER A 375 3.52 15.87 -17.34
CA SER A 375 3.55 16.90 -16.28
C SER A 375 4.82 16.81 -15.42
N ALA A 376 5.21 15.60 -15.00
CA ALA A 376 6.41 15.39 -14.20
C ALA A 376 7.69 15.80 -14.96
N CYS A 377 7.76 15.47 -16.26
CA CYS A 377 8.89 15.82 -17.13
C CYS A 377 8.98 17.33 -17.35
N THR A 378 7.85 18.01 -17.56
CA THR A 378 7.80 19.48 -17.70
C THR A 378 8.32 20.17 -16.44
N HIS A 379 7.81 19.80 -15.26
CA HIS A 379 8.27 20.39 -14.00
C HIS A 379 9.76 20.14 -13.75
N LEU A 380 10.25 18.94 -14.09
CA LEU A 380 11.66 18.60 -13.97
C LEU A 380 12.54 19.42 -14.93
N LEU A 381 12.13 19.58 -16.19
CA LEU A 381 12.85 20.38 -17.17
C LEU A 381 12.92 21.87 -16.77
N ASP A 382 11.82 22.41 -16.28
CA ASP A 382 11.77 23.78 -15.77
C ASP A 382 12.72 23.97 -14.58
N ALA A 383 12.74 23.00 -13.65
CA ALA A 383 13.64 23.04 -12.50
C ALA A 383 15.12 22.99 -12.93
N ILE A 384 15.47 22.11 -13.87
CA ILE A 384 16.84 22.01 -14.43
C ILE A 384 17.26 23.30 -15.11
N THR A 385 16.34 23.98 -15.80
CA THR A 385 16.61 25.24 -16.49
C THR A 385 16.79 26.38 -15.50
N ARG A 386 15.96 26.45 -14.44
CA ARG A 386 16.12 27.45 -13.37
C ARG A 386 17.47 27.35 -12.68
N VAL A 387 17.92 26.15 -12.34
CA VAL A 387 19.22 25.96 -11.67
C VAL A 387 20.39 26.37 -12.57
N GLN A 388 20.28 26.21 -13.89
CA GLN A 388 21.30 26.68 -14.83
C GLN A 388 21.42 28.21 -14.87
N ASN A 389 20.29 28.91 -14.87
CA ASN A 389 20.28 30.36 -14.92
C ASN A 389 20.79 31.02 -13.64
N VAL A 390 20.82 30.30 -12.51
CA VAL A 390 21.39 30.77 -11.24
C VAL A 390 22.91 30.56 -11.19
N ALA A 391 23.44 29.63 -11.99
CA ALA A 391 24.87 29.28 -12.01
C ALA A 391 25.69 30.08 -13.04
N LEU A 392 25.03 30.74 -14.00
CA LEU A 392 25.58 31.71 -14.94
C LEU A 392 25.50 33.12 -14.36
#